data_AF-R9R6P4-F1
#
_entry.id   AF-R9R6P4-F1
#
_cell.length_a   1.000
_cell.length_b   1.000
_cell.length_c   1.000
_cell.angle_alpha   90.00
_cell.angle_beta   90.00
_cell.angle_gamma   90.00
#
_symmetry.space_group_name_H-M   'P 1'
#
loop_
_entity.id
_entity.type
_entity.pdbx_description
1 polymer ?
#
loop_
_entity_poly.entity_id
_entity_poly.type
_entity_poly.pdbx_seq_one_letter_code
_entity_poly.pdbx_strand_id
1 'polypeptide(L)' 'MKKKFVSIFMILGIVLLSVSTLGITVDAATYYGNGVYCNTQKCWVDWSRARSEIVDRGVKAYVNGFTKVLGGVGGR' A
#
# COMPACT_ATOMS: atom_id res chain seq x y z
N MET A 1 46.68 -2.22 13.18
CA MET A 1 45.20 -2.35 13.12
C MET A 1 44.46 -1.05 12.73
N LYS A 2 44.94 0.14 13.11
CA LYS A 2 44.29 1.44 12.81
C LYS A 2 44.03 1.73 11.31
N LYS A 3 44.94 1.36 10.41
CA LYS A 3 44.78 1.59 8.94
C LYS A 3 43.60 0.83 8.31
N LYS A 4 43.30 -0.38 8.78
CA LYS A 4 42.19 -1.19 8.23
C LYS A 4 40.81 -0.62 8.62
N PHE A 5 40.70 -0.07 9.82
CA PHE A 5 39.48 0.61 10.28
C PHE A 5 39.22 1.91 9.51
N VAL A 6 40.25 2.74 9.28
CA VAL A 6 40.10 4.00 8.52
C VAL A 6 39.61 3.73 7.08
N SER A 7 40.14 2.68 6.44
CA SER A 7 39.72 2.31 5.08
C SER A 7 38.25 1.87 5.03
N ILE A 8 37.76 1.12 6.02
CA ILE A 8 36.37 0.68 6.10
C ILE A 8 35.42 1.86 6.32
N PHE A 9 35.78 2.79 7.21
CA PHE A 9 34.98 4.00 7.45
C PHE A 9 34.89 4.91 6.22
N MET A 10 35.98 5.05 5.45
CA MET A 10 35.94 5.81 4.19
C MET A 10 35.03 5.15 3.14
N ILE A 11 35.09 3.83 2.98
CA ILE A 11 34.25 3.12 2.02
C ILE A 11 32.76 3.25 2.41
N LEU A 12 32.42 3.07 3.69
CA LEU A 12 31.06 3.24 4.17
C LEU A 12 30.54 4.67 3.94
N GLY A 13 31.38 5.68 4.20
CA GLY A 13 31.03 7.09 4.00
C GLY A 13 30.74 7.43 2.54
N ILE A 14 31.55 6.92 1.60
CA ILE A 14 31.35 7.14 0.16
C ILE A 14 30.06 6.46 -0.33
N VAL A 15 29.78 5.24 0.14
CA VAL A 15 28.53 4.53 -0.21
C VAL A 15 27.31 5.30 0.30
N LEU A 16 27.32 5.78 1.55
CA LEU A 16 26.24 6.59 2.12
C LEU A 16 26.04 7.93 1.39
N LEU A 17 27.12 8.61 1.01
CA LEU A 17 27.07 9.84 0.22
C LEU A 17 26.50 9.60 -1.19
N SER A 18 26.87 8.50 -1.84
CA SER A 18 26.40 8.17 -3.20
C SER A 18 24.90 7.83 -3.26
N VAL A 19 24.34 7.23 -2.20
CA VAL A 19 22.90 6.94 -2.10
C VAL A 19 22.09 8.23 -1.90
N SER A 20 22.67 9.24 -1.24
CA SER A 20 22.00 10.52 -0.97
C SER A 20 21.83 11.39 -2.23
N THR A 21 22.68 11.19 -3.24
CA THR A 21 22.63 11.95 -4.51
C THR A 21 21.73 11.33 -5.57
N LEU A 22 21.32 10.07 -5.39
CA LEU A 22 20.28 9.45 -6.20
C LEU A 22 18.93 9.88 -5.64
N GLY A 23 18.47 11.06 -6.08
CA GLY A 23 17.13 11.55 -5.79
C GLY A 23 16.09 10.58 -6.33
N ILE A 24 15.63 9.66 -5.48
CA ILE A 24 14.50 8.80 -5.80
C ILE A 24 13.27 9.69 -5.74
N THR A 25 12.85 10.22 -6.88
CA THR A 25 11.53 10.81 -7.04
C THR A 25 10.53 9.67 -6.93
N VAL A 26 10.12 9.34 -5.71
CA VAL A 26 8.95 8.51 -5.46
C VAL A 26 7.74 9.32 -5.87
N ASP A 27 7.40 9.22 -7.16
CA ASP A 27 6.19 9.79 -7.71
C ASP A 27 5.01 9.20 -6.93
N ALA A 28 4.34 10.05 -6.15
CA ALA A 28 3.33 9.63 -5.19
C ALA A 28 2.18 8.94 -5.93
N ALA A 29 1.87 7.71 -5.53
CA ALA A 29 0.81 6.94 -6.16
C ALA A 29 -0.57 7.50 -5.80
N THR A 30 -1.36 7.87 -6.80
CA THR A 30 -2.76 8.29 -6.65
C THR A 30 -3.67 7.06 -6.57
N TYR A 31 -4.61 7.07 -5.63
CA TYR A 31 -5.59 5.99 -5.44
C TYR A 31 -6.86 6.24 -6.25
N TYR A 32 -7.26 5.26 -7.07
CA TYR A 32 -8.44 5.37 -7.95
C TYR A 32 -9.62 4.48 -7.53
N GLY A 33 -9.49 3.71 -6.44
CA GLY A 33 -10.52 2.79 -5.96
C GLY A 33 -10.29 1.33 -6.36
N ASN A 34 -10.96 0.40 -5.66
CA ASN A 34 -10.83 -1.05 -5.89
C ASN A 34 -9.37 -1.56 -5.84
N GLY A 35 -8.53 -0.96 -5.00
CA GLY A 35 -7.11 -1.32 -4.90
C GLY A 35 -6.24 -0.84 -6.07
N VAL A 36 -6.76 -0.04 -7.02
CA VAL A 36 -5.97 0.49 -8.13
C VAL A 36 -5.20 1.74 -7.71
N TYR A 37 -3.89 1.70 -7.90
CA TYR A 37 -2.97 2.80 -7.68
C TYR A 37 -2.24 3.14 -8.97
N CYS A 38 -2.18 4.40 -9.33
CA CYS A 38 -1.39 4.86 -10.47
C CYS A 38 -0.48 6.02 -10.05
N ASN A 39 0.76 5.99 -10.52
CA ASN A 39 1.59 7.18 -10.58
C ASN A 39 1.77 7.61 -12.06
N THR A 40 2.58 8.63 -12.31
CA THR A 40 2.84 9.16 -13.65
C THR A 40 3.46 8.14 -14.63
N GLN A 41 4.05 7.06 -14.13
CA GLN A 41 4.82 6.10 -14.93
C GLN A 41 4.15 4.72 -15.04
N LYS A 42 3.37 4.31 -14.04
CA LYS A 42 2.78 2.98 -13.98
C LYS A 42 1.52 2.93 -13.10
N CYS A 43 0.64 2.02 -13.46
CA CYS A 43 -0.51 1.61 -12.68
C CYS A 43 -0.31 0.19 -12.16
N TRP A 44 -0.72 -0.07 -10.93
CA TRP A 44 -0.73 -1.40 -10.33
C TRP A 44 -1.95 -1.60 -9.44
N VAL A 45 -2.25 -2.85 -9.17
CA VAL A 45 -3.38 -3.25 -8.33
C VAL A 45 -2.83 -3.86 -7.05
N ASP A 46 -3.18 -3.25 -5.91
CA ASP A 46 -3.03 -3.87 -4.60
C ASP A 46 -4.19 -4.84 -4.38
N TRP A 47 -3.93 -6.11 -4.66
CA TRP A 47 -4.89 -7.20 -4.51
C TRP A 47 -5.31 -7.43 -3.05
N SER A 48 -4.47 -7.09 -2.08
CA SER A 48 -4.81 -7.23 -0.66
C SER A 48 -5.89 -6.22 -0.28
N ARG A 49 -5.73 -4.98 -0.74
CA ARG A 49 -6.70 -3.92 -0.53
C ARG A 49 -7.97 -4.11 -1.37
N ALA A 50 -7.83 -4.51 -2.63
CA ALA A 50 -8.96 -4.86 -3.50
C ALA A 50 -9.83 -5.96 -2.87
N ARG A 51 -9.20 -7.02 -2.34
CA ARG A 51 -9.91 -8.09 -1.64
C ARG A 51 -10.62 -7.60 -0.39
N SER A 52 -9.96 -6.76 0.42
CA SER A 52 -10.58 -6.19 1.62
C SER A 52 -11.82 -5.35 1.28
N GLU A 53 -11.79 -4.56 0.21
CA GLU A 53 -12.95 -3.77 -0.22
C GLU A 53 -14.09 -4.64 -0.76
N ILE A 54 -13.78 -5.70 -1.50
CA ILE A 54 -14.78 -6.66 -1.98
C ILE A 54 -15.46 -7.37 -0.80
N VAL A 55 -14.68 -7.79 0.20
CA VAL A 55 -15.21 -8.44 1.39
C VAL A 55 -16.07 -7.47 2.20
N ASP A 56 -15.63 -6.23 2.43
CA ASP A 56 -16.42 -5.22 3.17
C ASP A 56 -17.75 -4.92 2.47
N ARG A 57 -17.74 -4.76 1.14
CA ARG A 57 -18.96 -4.57 0.36
C ARG A 57 -19.87 -5.80 0.41
N GLY A 58 -19.30 -7.01 0.31
CA GLY A 58 -20.03 -8.27 0.40
C GLY A 58 -20.70 -8.47 1.75
N VAL A 59 -19.97 -8.19 2.85
CA VAL A 59 -20.50 -8.25 4.22
C VAL A 59 -21.61 -7.22 4.41
N LYS A 60 -21.40 -5.98 3.97
CA LYS A 60 -22.45 -4.94 4.05
C LYS A 60 -23.69 -5.32 3.24
N ALA A 61 -23.52 -5.86 2.03
CA ALA A 61 -24.64 -6.34 1.22
C ALA A 61 -25.39 -7.50 1.89
N TYR A 62 -24.65 -8.45 2.48
CA TYR A 62 -25.22 -9.57 3.22
C TYR A 62 -25.98 -9.10 4.46
N VAL A 63 -25.40 -8.25 5.29
CA VAL A 63 -26.04 -7.72 6.51
C VAL A 63 -27.24 -6.87 6.16
N ASN A 64 -27.15 -5.98 5.16
CA ASN A 64 -28.29 -5.17 4.71
C ASN A 64 -29.41 -6.01 4.08
N GLY A 65 -29.06 -7.08 3.36
CA GLY A 65 -30.03 -8.02 2.82
C GLY A 65 -30.71 -8.84 3.92
N PHE A 66 -29.91 -9.36 4.86
CA PHE A 66 -30.39 -10.15 6.00
C PHE A 66 -31.26 -9.32 6.95
N THR A 67 -30.87 -8.09 7.25
CA THR A 67 -31.69 -7.14 8.04
C THR A 67 -32.97 -6.74 7.32
N LYS A 68 -32.97 -6.62 5.98
CA LYS A 68 -34.22 -6.45 5.22
C LYS A 68 -35.17 -7.65 5.36
N VAL A 69 -34.64 -8.87 5.33
CA VAL A 69 -35.43 -10.09 5.53
C VAL A 69 -35.98 -10.15 6.96
N LEU A 70 -35.17 -9.87 7.97
CA LEU A 70 -35.61 -9.85 9.37
C LEU A 70 -36.58 -8.70 9.68
N GLY A 71 -36.36 -7.51 9.11
CA GLY A 71 -37.26 -6.37 9.22
C GLY A 71 -38.63 -6.62 8.58
N GLY A 72 -38.72 -7.53 7.61
CA GLY A 72 -39.97 -8.03 7.04
C GLY A 72 -40.66 -9.14 7.86
N VAL A 73 -39.93 -9.82 8.74
CA VAL A 73 -40.47 -10.87 9.62
C VAL A 73 -40.99 -10.30 10.96
N GLY A 74 -40.49 -9.15 11.40
CA GLY A 74 -40.96 -8.46 12.62
C GLY A 74 -42.22 -7.59 12.46
N GLY A 75 -42.84 -7.58 11.27
CA GLY A 75 -44.01 -6.75 10.94
C GLY A 75 -45.25 -7.54 10.52
N ARG A 76 -45.41 -8.78 10.96
CA ARG A 76 -46.65 -9.57 10.83
C ARG A 76 -47.23 -9.87 12.19
#